data_AF-A0A1U7M3P0-F1
#
_entry.id   AF-A0A1U7M3P0-F1
#
_cell.length_a   1.000
_cell.length_b   1.000
_cell.length_c   1.000
_cell.angle_alpha   90.00
_cell.angle_beta   90.00
_cell.angle_gamma   90.00
#
_symmetry.space_group_name_H-M   'P 1'
#
loop_
_entity.id
_entity.type
_entity.pdbx_description
1 polymer ?
#
loop_
_entity_poly.entity_id
_entity_poly.type
_entity_poly.pdbx_seq_one_letter_code
_entity_poly.pdbx_strand_id
1 'polypeptide(L)'
;MRGRRLIQILQDEIGNISYQDNRLILKQIFASNVNITAMTLPGKIAEAVLVRRCQEDEQLNRRLFQLSRRKNAWKSTARRFKAIGTGLKTTQRNFTKRYNPSDPQRDIIWVDDEGIPALMSGSSDIAGIEAGIQVKVSLYGIGYIVDDLTRNRYEVPMLYFPINNDFEKVIDRLVKEQRAYVFDVETGDYRGIRVGEDLVDIRAYDYDAFEEVRDYYPIVYGLINEDIDLVDLVDIAQGNGILENTVLLTALSASNVETIILE
;
A
#
# COMPACT_ATOMS: atom_id res chain seq x y z
N MET A 1 -20.12 -3.17 -5.79
CA MET A 1 -19.77 -3.56 -4.39
C MET A 1 -18.42 -2.95 -3.93
N ARG A 2 -17.42 -2.84 -4.82
CA ARG A 2 -16.10 -2.23 -4.53
C ARG A 2 -16.15 -0.70 -4.29
N GLY A 3 -17.01 0.05 -4.99
CA GLY A 3 -17.19 1.50 -4.75
C GLY A 3 -17.54 1.88 -3.30
N ARG A 4 -18.43 1.14 -2.63
CA ARG A 4 -18.75 1.36 -1.19
C ARG A 4 -17.53 1.18 -0.29
N ARG A 5 -16.70 0.19 -0.60
CA ARG A 5 -15.48 -0.10 0.16
C ARG A 5 -14.45 1.02 -0.01
N LEU A 6 -14.31 1.59 -1.20
CA LEU A 6 -13.45 2.75 -1.42
C LEU A 6 -13.90 3.95 -0.58
N ILE A 7 -15.20 4.27 -0.55
CA ILE A 7 -15.73 5.34 0.32
C ILE A 7 -15.39 5.08 1.78
N GLN A 8 -15.64 3.85 2.27
CA GLN A 8 -15.31 3.48 3.65
C GLN A 8 -13.82 3.65 3.94
N ILE A 9 -12.92 3.24 3.04
CA ILE A 9 -11.48 3.44 3.21
C ILE A 9 -11.16 4.94 3.30
N LEU A 10 -11.63 5.73 2.34
CA LEU A 10 -11.35 7.17 2.27
C LEU A 10 -11.90 7.94 3.48
N GLN A 11 -13.01 7.48 4.06
CA GLN A 11 -13.65 8.09 5.22
C GLN A 11 -13.07 7.60 6.55
N ASP A 12 -13.04 6.29 6.77
CA ASP A 12 -12.83 5.68 8.09
C ASP A 12 -11.36 5.38 8.38
N GLU A 13 -10.58 5.06 7.35
CA GLU A 13 -9.17 4.69 7.46
C GLU A 13 -8.23 5.85 7.12
N ILE A 14 -8.50 6.60 6.04
CA ILE A 14 -7.61 7.68 5.62
C ILE A 14 -8.09 9.05 6.15
N GLY A 15 -9.41 9.26 6.23
CA GLY A 15 -10.01 10.50 6.72
C GLY A 15 -9.99 11.66 5.71
N ASN A 16 -9.83 11.35 4.43
CA ASN A 16 -9.90 12.30 3.31
C ASN A 16 -11.31 12.81 3.07
N ILE A 17 -12.32 12.05 3.47
CA ILE A 17 -13.72 12.41 3.24
C ILE A 17 -14.41 12.61 4.59
N SER A 18 -15.23 13.66 4.70
CA SER A 18 -16.08 13.89 5.88
C SER A 18 -17.45 14.41 5.49
N TYR A 19 -18.42 14.22 6.38
CA TYR A 19 -19.73 14.87 6.29
C TYR A 19 -19.67 16.27 6.90
N GLN A 20 -20.03 17.29 6.11
CA GLN A 20 -20.27 18.67 6.57
C GLN A 20 -21.56 19.18 5.92
N ASP A 21 -22.43 19.82 6.68
CA ASP A 21 -23.70 20.38 6.19
C ASP A 21 -24.55 19.38 5.38
N ASN A 22 -24.64 18.13 5.84
CA ASN A 22 -25.31 17.00 5.16
C ASN A 22 -24.78 16.69 3.75
N ARG A 23 -23.55 17.11 3.44
CA ARG A 23 -22.85 16.82 2.19
C ARG A 23 -21.52 16.13 2.47
N LEU A 24 -21.16 15.23 1.57
CA LEU A 24 -19.85 14.59 1.57
C LEU A 24 -18.83 15.60 1.01
N ILE A 25 -17.75 15.85 1.74
CA ILE A 25 -16.70 16.79 1.33
C ILE A 25 -15.36 16.07 1.32
N LEU A 26 -14.64 16.17 0.19
CA LEU A 26 -13.27 15.74 0.05
C LEU A 26 -12.41 16.83 0.71
N LYS A 27 -11.82 16.49 1.84
CA LYS A 27 -10.70 17.23 2.38
C LYS A 27 -9.54 16.92 1.44
N GLN A 28 -9.29 17.79 0.47
CA GLN A 28 -8.04 17.76 -0.28
C GLN A 28 -6.91 17.71 0.76
N ILE A 29 -6.21 16.58 0.83
CA ILE A 29 -4.95 16.51 1.56
C ILE A 29 -4.00 17.33 0.70
N PHE A 30 -3.92 18.63 1.01
CA PHE A 30 -2.99 19.55 0.40
C PHE A 30 -1.57 19.11 0.75
N ALA A 31 -1.00 18.19 -0.02
CA ALA A 31 0.32 18.47 -0.54
C ALA A 31 0.12 19.54 -1.62
N SER A 32 0.95 20.57 -1.65
CA SER A 32 0.88 21.70 -2.59
C SER A 32 1.02 21.31 -4.07
N ASN A 33 0.95 20.01 -4.39
CA ASN A 33 1.22 19.40 -5.67
C ASN A 33 0.32 18.16 -5.86
N VAL A 34 -0.58 18.22 -6.85
CA VAL A 34 -1.48 17.15 -7.28
C VAL A 34 -0.72 15.82 -7.50
N ASN A 35 0.51 15.89 -8.02
CA ASN A 35 1.34 14.72 -8.26
C ASN A 35 1.73 13.99 -6.97
N ILE A 36 1.98 14.72 -5.87
CA ILE A 36 2.30 14.09 -4.58
C ILE A 36 1.07 13.38 -4.03
N THR A 37 -0.12 13.97 -4.18
CA THR A 37 -1.39 13.35 -3.78
C THR A 37 -1.70 12.11 -4.60
N ALA A 38 -1.49 12.18 -5.92
CA ALA A 38 -1.66 11.05 -6.85
C ALA A 38 -0.70 9.87 -6.56
N MET A 39 0.47 10.14 -6.00
CA MET A 39 1.42 9.10 -5.59
C MET A 39 1.13 8.52 -4.21
N THR A 40 0.65 9.34 -3.26
CA THR A 40 0.50 8.94 -1.85
C THR A 40 -0.84 8.27 -1.55
N LEU A 41 -1.93 8.74 -2.14
CA LEU A 41 -3.27 8.23 -1.85
C LEU A 41 -3.45 6.75 -2.29
N PRO A 42 -3.01 6.32 -3.48
CA PRO A 42 -3.08 4.90 -3.85
C PRO A 42 -2.30 3.99 -2.89
N GLY A 43 -1.14 4.45 -2.40
CA GLY A 43 -0.35 3.72 -1.40
C GLY A 43 -1.13 3.48 -0.10
N LYS A 44 -1.76 4.54 0.44
CA LYS A 44 -2.59 4.43 1.65
C LYS A 44 -3.85 3.58 1.46
N ILE A 45 -4.45 3.62 0.27
CA ILE A 45 -5.57 2.75 -0.07
C ILE A 45 -5.11 1.29 -0.08
N ALA A 46 -3.97 0.98 -0.71
CA ALA A 46 -3.40 -0.36 -0.71
C ALA A 46 -3.03 -0.84 0.69
N GLU A 47 -2.48 0.02 1.55
CA GLU A 47 -2.25 -0.24 2.97
C GLU A 47 -3.55 -0.66 3.67
N ALA A 48 -4.62 0.14 3.54
CA ALA A 48 -5.93 -0.16 4.13
C ALA A 48 -6.55 -1.47 3.60
N VAL A 49 -6.46 -1.71 2.29
CA VAL A 49 -6.93 -2.97 1.67
C VAL A 49 -6.18 -4.16 2.24
N LEU A 50 -4.85 -4.10 2.34
CA LEU A 50 -4.03 -5.20 2.88
C LEU A 50 -4.30 -5.48 4.35
N VAL A 51 -4.40 -4.44 5.18
CA VAL A 51 -4.73 -4.58 6.60
C VAL A 51 -6.07 -5.29 6.77
N ARG A 52 -7.10 -4.87 6.01
CA ARG A 52 -8.41 -5.52 6.02
C ARG A 52 -8.32 -6.98 5.54
N ARG A 53 -7.63 -7.24 4.44
CA ARG A 53 -7.47 -8.61 3.90
C ARG A 53 -6.73 -9.54 4.87
N CYS A 54 -5.72 -9.05 5.59
CA CYS A 54 -5.08 -9.79 6.68
C CYS A 54 -6.03 -10.09 7.85
N GLN A 55 -6.99 -9.21 8.14
CA GLN A 55 -8.00 -9.49 9.18
C GLN A 55 -9.04 -10.52 8.71
N GLU A 56 -9.38 -10.52 7.43
CA GLU A 56 -10.37 -11.42 6.82
C GLU A 56 -9.79 -12.81 6.49
N ASP A 57 -8.50 -12.89 6.12
CA ASP A 57 -7.82 -14.11 5.70
C ASP A 57 -6.60 -14.42 6.60
N GLU A 58 -6.77 -15.43 7.45
CA GLU A 58 -5.75 -15.89 8.39
C GLU A 58 -4.49 -16.45 7.69
N GLN A 59 -4.66 -17.07 6.51
CA GLN A 59 -3.54 -17.62 5.74
C GLN A 59 -2.73 -16.49 5.10
N LEU A 60 -3.40 -15.49 4.54
CA LEU A 60 -2.73 -14.29 4.03
C LEU A 60 -1.97 -13.56 5.14
N ASN A 61 -2.62 -13.32 6.28
CA ASN A 61 -1.96 -12.70 7.44
C ASN A 61 -0.70 -13.45 7.84
N ARG A 62 -0.77 -14.78 7.90
CA ARG A 62 0.40 -15.60 8.21
C ARG A 62 1.51 -15.46 7.16
N ARG A 63 1.19 -15.50 5.87
CA ARG A 63 2.20 -15.39 4.80
C ARG A 63 2.89 -14.03 4.82
N LEU A 64 2.13 -12.94 4.98
CA LEU A 64 2.68 -11.60 5.06
C LEU A 64 3.41 -11.34 6.39
N PHE A 65 2.97 -11.93 7.49
CA PHE A 65 3.71 -11.93 8.77
C PHE A 65 5.06 -12.64 8.67
N GLN A 66 5.13 -13.75 7.94
CA GLN A 66 6.41 -14.46 7.72
C GLN A 66 7.36 -13.62 6.85
N LEU A 67 6.82 -12.99 5.80
CA LEU A 67 7.55 -12.07 4.94
C LEU A 67 8.12 -10.90 5.75
N SER A 68 7.27 -10.21 6.53
CA SER A 68 7.68 -9.06 7.33
C SER A 68 8.77 -9.37 8.35
N ARG A 69 8.81 -10.62 8.83
CA ARG A 69 9.86 -11.11 9.74
C ARG A 69 11.10 -11.66 9.05
N ARG A 70 11.06 -11.88 7.73
CA ARG A 70 12.02 -12.71 6.98
C ARG A 70 12.22 -14.09 7.61
N LYS A 71 11.17 -14.66 8.21
CA LYS A 71 11.24 -15.92 8.95
C LYS A 71 9.93 -16.67 8.93
N ASN A 72 10.04 -17.99 8.72
CA ASN A 72 8.91 -18.89 8.86
C ASN A 72 8.34 -18.87 10.28
N ALA A 73 7.02 -18.89 10.35
CA ALA A 73 6.26 -18.89 11.59
C ALA A 73 5.21 -20.01 11.58
N TRP A 74 5.05 -20.67 12.72
CA TRP A 74 3.94 -21.58 12.96
C TRP A 74 2.62 -20.82 12.94
N LYS A 75 1.54 -21.51 12.56
CA LYS A 75 0.20 -20.93 12.53
C LYS A 75 -0.23 -20.37 13.89
N SER A 76 0.07 -21.10 14.97
CA SER A 76 -0.20 -20.66 16.34
C SER A 76 0.52 -19.36 16.73
N THR A 77 1.76 -19.18 16.29
CA THR A 77 2.51 -17.93 16.52
C THR A 77 1.92 -16.77 15.73
N ALA A 78 1.68 -16.97 14.42
CA ALA A 78 1.17 -15.90 13.55
C ALA A 78 -0.20 -15.38 13.99
N ARG A 79 -1.08 -16.25 14.51
CA ARG A 79 -2.40 -15.87 15.05
C ARG A 79 -2.37 -14.86 16.19
N ARG A 80 -1.25 -14.78 16.91
CA ARG A 80 -1.09 -13.82 18.01
C ARG A 80 -0.82 -12.41 17.53
N PHE A 81 -0.52 -12.24 16.25
CA PHE A 81 -0.15 -10.95 15.68
C PHE A 81 -1.16 -10.51 14.62
N LYS A 82 -1.54 -9.24 14.71
CA LYS A 82 -2.48 -8.56 13.81
C LYS A 82 -1.71 -7.53 12.98
N ALA A 83 -1.98 -7.51 11.68
CA ALA A 83 -1.51 -6.45 10.81
C ALA A 83 -2.22 -5.13 11.16
N ILE A 84 -1.46 -4.05 11.29
CA ILE A 84 -1.96 -2.68 11.45
C ILE A 84 -1.20 -1.76 10.48
N GLY A 85 -1.91 -0.79 9.91
CA GLY A 85 -1.31 0.22 9.03
C GLY A 85 -0.85 1.43 9.83
N THR A 86 0.42 1.79 9.77
CA THR A 86 1.02 2.86 10.58
C THR A 86 0.46 4.24 10.21
N GLY A 87 -0.08 4.40 9.00
CA GLY A 87 -0.69 5.61 8.49
C GLY A 87 -2.21 5.70 8.66
N LEU A 88 -2.87 4.67 9.19
CA LEU A 88 -4.33 4.57 9.22
C LEU A 88 -4.97 5.12 10.50
N LYS A 89 -6.17 5.67 10.38
CA LYS A 89 -6.98 6.21 11.47
C LYS A 89 -7.39 5.13 12.48
N THR A 90 -7.62 3.89 12.04
CA THR A 90 -7.91 2.80 12.97
C THR A 90 -6.72 2.51 13.89
N THR A 91 -5.49 2.60 13.37
CA THR A 91 -4.27 2.53 14.19
C THR A 91 -4.16 3.74 15.14
N GLN A 92 -4.48 4.95 14.66
CA GLN A 92 -4.52 6.13 15.53
C GLN A 92 -5.43 5.94 16.75
N ARG A 93 -6.60 5.33 16.54
CA ARG A 93 -7.60 5.07 17.59
C ARG A 93 -7.22 3.94 18.53
N ASN A 94 -6.76 2.80 17.99
CA ASN A 94 -6.64 1.55 18.74
C ASN A 94 -5.20 1.26 19.21
N PHE A 95 -4.20 1.79 18.50
CA PHE A 95 -2.78 1.58 18.75
C PHE A 95 -2.03 2.91 18.63
N THR A 96 -2.47 3.94 19.38
CA THR A 96 -2.00 5.33 19.20
C THR A 96 -0.48 5.48 19.23
N LYS A 97 0.24 4.68 20.03
CA LYS A 97 1.71 4.68 20.09
C LYS A 97 2.40 4.17 18.81
N ARG A 98 1.65 3.50 17.94
CA ARG A 98 2.10 2.91 16.66
C ARG A 98 1.64 3.70 15.44
N TYR A 99 0.78 4.69 15.64
CA TYR A 99 0.38 5.57 14.56
C TYR A 99 1.51 6.54 14.23
N ASN A 100 2.12 6.35 13.06
CA ASN A 100 3.18 7.20 12.55
C ASN A 100 3.03 7.36 11.02
N PRO A 101 2.14 8.25 10.56
CA PRO A 101 1.91 8.48 9.13
C PRO A 101 3.10 9.14 8.41
N SER A 102 4.13 9.54 9.17
CA SER A 102 5.37 10.13 8.66
C SER A 102 6.52 9.12 8.66
N ASP A 103 6.31 7.87 9.12
CA ASP A 103 7.32 6.83 9.03
C ASP A 103 7.60 6.52 7.56
N PRO A 104 8.81 6.80 7.05
CA PRO A 104 9.12 6.53 5.67
C PRO A 104 9.55 5.08 5.45
N GLN A 105 9.56 4.21 6.47
CA GLN A 105 10.12 2.86 6.40
C GLN A 105 9.07 1.76 6.29
N ARG A 106 7.92 1.93 6.95
CA ARG A 106 6.93 0.85 7.13
C ARG A 106 5.51 1.40 7.04
N ASP A 107 4.75 0.86 6.09
CA ASP A 107 3.32 1.16 6.02
C ASP A 107 2.53 0.17 6.89
N ILE A 108 2.95 -1.10 6.96
CA ILE A 108 2.25 -2.14 7.75
C ILE A 108 3.21 -2.80 8.72
N ILE A 109 2.79 -2.96 9.97
CA ILE A 109 3.49 -3.73 11.01
C ILE A 109 2.55 -4.77 11.64
N TRP A 110 3.15 -5.75 12.32
CA TRP A 110 2.41 -6.79 13.05
C TRP A 110 2.59 -6.62 14.54
N VAL A 111 1.48 -6.44 15.26
CA VAL A 111 1.47 -6.26 16.72
C VAL A 111 0.64 -7.33 17.42
N ASP A 112 0.99 -7.66 18.64
CA ASP A 112 0.15 -8.48 19.50
C ASP A 112 -1.01 -7.67 20.12
N ASP A 113 -1.81 -8.33 20.97
CA ASP A 113 -2.96 -7.70 21.63
C ASP A 113 -2.58 -6.56 22.59
N GLU A 114 -1.33 -6.48 23.03
CA GLU A 114 -0.80 -5.39 23.87
C GLU A 114 -0.22 -4.25 23.03
N GLY A 115 -0.20 -4.38 21.70
CA GLY A 115 0.40 -3.42 20.78
C GLY A 115 1.93 -3.52 20.70
N ILE A 116 2.50 -4.66 21.13
CA ILE A 116 3.93 -4.95 21.04
C ILE A 116 4.21 -5.50 19.63
N PRO A 117 5.13 -4.89 18.87
CA PRO A 117 5.46 -5.30 17.52
C PRO A 117 6.25 -6.59 17.52
N ALA A 118 5.98 -7.43 16.53
CA ALA A 118 6.88 -8.50 16.18
C ALA A 118 8.22 -7.94 15.68
N LEU A 119 9.27 -8.74 15.85
CA LEU A 119 10.61 -8.39 15.40
C LEU A 119 11.05 -9.23 14.19
N MET A 120 11.86 -8.61 13.32
CA MET A 120 12.53 -9.30 12.22
C MET A 120 13.54 -10.32 12.74
N SER A 121 13.79 -11.39 11.98
CA SER A 121 14.86 -12.35 12.30
C SER A 121 16.23 -11.67 12.35
N GLY A 122 17.12 -12.19 13.20
CA GLY A 122 18.46 -11.63 13.41
C GLY A 122 18.50 -10.39 14.31
N SER A 123 17.34 -9.82 14.66
CA SER A 123 17.27 -8.65 15.54
C SER A 123 17.29 -9.06 17.03
N SER A 124 18.00 -8.30 17.87
CA SER A 124 18.14 -8.58 19.31
C SER A 124 17.06 -7.85 20.13
N ASP A 125 16.71 -8.38 21.31
CA ASP A 125 15.67 -7.83 22.19
C ASP A 125 15.94 -6.38 22.68
N ILE A 126 17.17 -5.86 22.49
CA ILE A 126 17.62 -4.56 22.99
C ILE A 126 17.55 -3.45 21.90
N ALA A 127 17.62 -3.82 20.62
CA ALA A 127 17.61 -2.89 19.48
C ALA A 127 16.97 -3.53 18.24
N GLY A 128 15.82 -4.19 18.45
CA GLY A 128 15.15 -5.00 17.43
C GLY A 128 14.54 -4.16 16.31
N ILE A 129 14.73 -4.59 15.05
CA ILE A 129 14.05 -4.02 13.89
C ILE A 129 12.62 -4.57 13.85
N GLU A 130 11.63 -3.68 13.91
CA GLU A 130 10.22 -4.06 13.89
C GLU A 130 9.87 -4.76 12.56
N ALA A 131 9.15 -5.87 12.66
CA ALA A 131 8.67 -6.61 11.50
C ALA A 131 7.60 -5.79 10.80
N GLY A 132 7.88 -5.41 9.55
CA GLY A 132 6.97 -4.61 8.74
C GLY A 132 7.13 -4.86 7.25
N ILE A 133 6.30 -4.17 6.48
CA ILE A 133 6.33 -4.15 5.03
C ILE A 133 6.14 -2.70 4.58
N GLN A 134 6.90 -2.30 3.56
CA GLN A 134 6.63 -1.10 2.79
C GLN A 134 5.71 -1.47 1.62
N VAL A 135 4.60 -0.77 1.46
CA VAL A 135 3.67 -0.93 0.34
C VAL A 135 4.01 0.10 -0.73
N LYS A 136 3.99 -0.35 -1.99
CA LYS A 136 4.15 0.54 -3.15
C LYS A 136 3.11 0.23 -4.21
N VAL A 137 2.57 1.28 -4.82
CA VAL A 137 1.59 1.19 -5.91
C VAL A 137 2.07 2.10 -7.04
N SER A 138 2.13 1.58 -8.27
CA SER A 138 2.55 2.38 -9.42
C SER A 138 2.01 1.83 -10.73
N LEU A 139 1.81 2.74 -11.69
CA LEU A 139 1.64 2.42 -13.11
C LEU A 139 2.98 2.25 -13.86
N TYR A 140 4.05 2.82 -13.30
CA TYR A 140 5.37 2.90 -13.91
C TYR A 140 6.45 2.67 -12.83
N GLY A 141 6.65 1.41 -12.46
CA GLY A 141 7.55 0.97 -11.41
C GLY A 141 9.02 1.25 -11.70
N ILE A 142 9.45 1.33 -12.97
CA ILE A 142 10.87 1.58 -13.30
C ILE A 142 11.37 2.88 -12.69
N GLY A 143 10.60 3.97 -12.74
CA GLY A 143 11.05 5.28 -12.25
C GLY A 143 11.04 5.43 -10.73
N TYR A 144 10.31 4.58 -10.01
CA TYR A 144 10.08 4.76 -8.57
C TYR A 144 10.60 3.58 -7.74
N ILE A 145 10.29 2.36 -8.16
CA ILE A 145 10.64 1.13 -7.43
C ILE A 145 12.14 0.87 -7.57
N VAL A 146 12.70 0.99 -8.79
CA VAL A 146 14.12 0.77 -9.03
C VAL A 146 14.96 1.78 -8.24
N ASP A 147 14.57 3.05 -8.26
CA ASP A 147 15.25 4.13 -7.52
C ASP A 147 15.23 3.90 -6.00
N ASP A 148 14.06 3.55 -5.45
CA ASP A 148 13.94 3.29 -4.00
C ASP A 148 14.78 2.07 -3.56
N LEU A 149 14.82 1.03 -4.39
CA LEU A 149 15.57 -0.19 -4.11
C LEU A 149 17.08 -0.04 -4.29
N THR A 150 17.53 0.71 -5.30
CA THR A 150 18.96 0.98 -5.52
C THR A 150 19.56 1.93 -4.49
N ARG A 151 18.73 2.78 -3.89
CA ARG A 151 19.12 3.68 -2.79
C ARG A 151 18.98 3.05 -1.40
N ASN A 152 18.61 1.78 -1.32
CA ASN A 152 18.38 1.05 -0.07
C ASN A 152 17.46 1.81 0.90
N ARG A 153 16.38 2.42 0.37
CA ARG A 153 15.54 3.35 1.13
C ARG A 153 14.81 2.68 2.30
N TYR A 154 14.57 1.39 2.21
CA TYR A 154 13.74 0.61 3.13
C TYR A 154 14.53 -0.52 3.77
N GLU A 155 14.42 -0.65 5.09
CA GLU A 155 14.99 -1.78 5.84
C GLU A 155 14.12 -3.05 5.83
N VAL A 156 12.85 -2.91 5.45
CA VAL A 156 11.84 -3.98 5.38
C VAL A 156 11.56 -4.41 3.94
N PRO A 157 10.96 -5.60 3.73
CA PRO A 157 10.46 -6.00 2.41
C PRO A 157 9.50 -4.98 1.79
N MET A 158 9.61 -4.81 0.48
CA MET A 158 8.71 -4.01 -0.34
C MET A 158 7.68 -4.92 -1.02
N LEU A 159 6.40 -4.63 -0.78
CA LEU A 159 5.27 -5.27 -1.44
C LEU A 159 4.71 -4.33 -2.51
N TYR A 160 4.90 -4.71 -3.77
CA TYR A 160 4.58 -3.89 -4.92
C TYR A 160 3.26 -4.31 -5.56
N PHE A 161 2.41 -3.32 -5.85
CA PHE A 161 1.21 -3.39 -6.68
C PHE A 161 1.52 -2.86 -8.09
N PRO A 162 1.86 -3.73 -9.04
CA PRO A 162 2.19 -3.34 -10.42
C PRO A 162 0.91 -3.10 -11.23
N ILE A 163 0.28 -1.93 -11.07
CA ILE A 163 -1.05 -1.62 -11.65
C ILE A 163 -1.04 -1.81 -13.18
N ASN A 164 0.07 -1.51 -13.85
CA ASN A 164 0.27 -1.70 -15.30
C ASN A 164 1.01 -3.00 -15.67
N ASN A 165 0.98 -4.01 -14.79
CA ASN A 165 1.61 -5.32 -14.98
C ASN A 165 3.12 -5.27 -15.30
N ASP A 166 3.84 -4.32 -14.72
CA ASP A 166 5.24 -4.03 -15.06
C ASP A 166 6.28 -4.63 -14.10
N PHE A 167 5.86 -5.53 -13.20
CA PHE A 167 6.74 -6.17 -12.22
C PHE A 167 8.00 -6.78 -12.86
N GLU A 168 7.84 -7.59 -13.92
CA GLU A 168 8.98 -8.24 -14.60
C GLU A 168 9.93 -7.23 -15.24
N LYS A 169 9.41 -6.10 -15.75
CA LYS A 169 10.24 -5.02 -16.30
C LYS A 169 11.10 -4.36 -15.21
N VAL A 170 10.55 -4.23 -14.00
CA VAL A 170 11.30 -3.74 -12.82
C VAL A 170 12.40 -4.73 -12.46
N ILE A 171 12.10 -6.04 -12.42
CA ILE A 171 13.11 -7.07 -12.14
C ILE A 171 14.24 -7.05 -13.18
N ASP A 172 13.89 -7.05 -14.47
CA ASP A 172 14.85 -6.98 -15.57
C ASP A 172 15.77 -5.76 -15.45
N ARG A 173 15.22 -4.62 -15.02
CA ARG A 173 16.00 -3.40 -14.80
C ARG A 173 16.95 -3.53 -13.61
N LEU A 174 16.48 -4.04 -12.48
CA LEU A 174 17.30 -4.26 -11.28
C LEU A 174 18.48 -5.21 -11.55
N VAL A 175 18.22 -6.31 -12.27
CA VAL A 175 19.25 -7.28 -12.66
C VAL A 175 20.31 -6.63 -13.56
N LYS A 176 19.89 -5.79 -14.52
CA LYS A 176 20.81 -5.07 -15.42
C LYS A 176 21.66 -4.03 -14.68
N GLU A 177 21.10 -3.36 -13.67
CA GLU A 177 21.82 -2.30 -12.95
C GLU A 177 22.85 -2.82 -11.94
N GLN A 178 22.70 -4.06 -11.44
CA GLN A 178 23.60 -4.70 -10.46
C GLN A 178 23.94 -3.82 -9.24
N ARG A 179 23.03 -2.92 -8.85
CA ARG A 179 23.28 -1.88 -7.83
C ARG A 179 22.32 -1.90 -6.64
N ALA A 180 21.34 -2.79 -6.67
CA ALA A 180 20.34 -2.85 -5.61
C ALA A 180 20.75 -3.88 -4.55
N TYR A 181 20.92 -3.40 -3.32
CA TYR A 181 21.39 -4.19 -2.19
C TYR A 181 20.41 -4.05 -1.02
N VAL A 182 20.46 -4.99 -0.10
CA VAL A 182 19.68 -4.94 1.13
C VAL A 182 20.60 -5.34 2.27
N PHE A 183 20.48 -4.63 3.39
CA PHE A 183 21.17 -5.00 4.62
C PHE A 183 20.55 -6.28 5.18
N ASP A 184 21.37 -7.32 5.29
CA ASP A 184 20.97 -8.61 5.85
C ASP A 184 21.29 -8.62 7.34
N VAL A 185 20.24 -8.48 8.15
CA VAL A 185 20.32 -8.36 9.61
C VAL A 185 20.90 -9.62 10.26
N GLU A 186 20.78 -10.80 9.62
CA GLU A 186 21.32 -12.05 10.18
C GLU A 186 22.83 -12.14 9.99
N THR A 187 23.34 -11.68 8.85
CA THR A 187 24.78 -11.73 8.54
C THR A 187 25.55 -10.46 8.92
N GLY A 188 24.86 -9.32 9.01
CA GLY A 188 25.47 -8.01 9.23
C GLY A 188 26.08 -7.38 7.97
N ASP A 189 25.86 -7.98 6.79
CA ASP A 189 26.43 -7.56 5.51
C ASP A 189 25.35 -7.15 4.50
N TYR A 190 25.75 -6.45 3.44
CA TYR A 190 24.89 -6.15 2.31
C TYR A 190 24.90 -7.30 1.31
N ARG A 191 23.71 -7.71 0.86
CA ARG A 191 23.52 -8.69 -0.22
C ARG A 191 22.66 -8.13 -1.34
N GLY A 192 22.69 -8.77 -2.51
CA GLY A 192 21.77 -8.43 -3.60
C GLY A 192 20.30 -8.67 -3.22
N ILE A 193 19.40 -7.92 -3.86
CA ILE A 193 17.95 -8.11 -3.73
C ILE A 193 17.55 -9.52 -4.14
N ARG A 194 16.69 -10.14 -3.33
CA ARG A 194 16.03 -11.40 -3.64
C ARG A 194 14.55 -11.15 -3.94
N VAL A 195 14.14 -11.48 -5.15
CA VAL A 195 12.73 -11.41 -5.56
C VAL A 195 11.94 -12.45 -4.78
N GLY A 196 10.79 -12.04 -4.23
CA GLY A 196 9.98 -12.86 -3.33
C GLY A 196 10.34 -12.74 -1.84
N GLU A 197 11.48 -12.10 -1.50
CA GLU A 197 11.87 -11.80 -0.12
C GLU A 197 11.95 -10.30 0.15
N ASP A 198 12.65 -9.54 -0.70
CA ASP A 198 12.86 -8.09 -0.51
C ASP A 198 11.98 -7.24 -1.42
N LEU A 199 11.73 -7.70 -2.65
CA LEU A 199 10.75 -7.13 -3.57
C LEU A 199 9.74 -8.22 -3.91
N VAL A 200 8.47 -7.97 -3.59
CA VAL A 200 7.40 -8.96 -3.68
C VAL A 200 6.26 -8.43 -4.54
N ASP A 201 5.78 -9.27 -5.46
CA ASP A 201 4.56 -9.02 -6.21
C ASP A 201 3.34 -9.42 -5.38
N ILE A 202 2.44 -8.47 -5.13
CA ILE A 202 1.19 -8.76 -4.41
C ILE A 202 0.37 -9.86 -5.09
N ARG A 203 0.44 -10.00 -6.42
CA ARG A 203 -0.34 -10.98 -7.18
C ARG A 203 -0.01 -12.43 -6.79
N ALA A 204 1.19 -12.67 -6.24
CA ALA A 204 1.61 -13.99 -5.74
C ALA A 204 1.08 -14.31 -4.32
N TYR A 205 0.55 -13.31 -3.62
CA TYR A 205 0.05 -13.42 -2.24
C TYR A 205 -1.46 -13.26 -2.19
N ASP A 206 -2.00 -12.25 -2.87
CA ASP A 206 -3.43 -11.92 -2.88
C ASP A 206 -3.82 -11.21 -4.18
N TYR A 207 -4.30 -11.99 -5.15
CA TYR A 207 -4.75 -11.46 -6.43
C TYR A 207 -6.01 -10.58 -6.30
N ASP A 208 -6.89 -10.87 -5.32
CA ASP A 208 -8.10 -10.06 -5.12
C ASP A 208 -7.75 -8.67 -4.59
N ALA A 209 -6.76 -8.56 -3.69
CA ALA A 209 -6.25 -7.27 -3.23
C ALA A 209 -5.65 -6.46 -4.39
N PHE A 210 -4.91 -7.11 -5.28
CA PHE A 210 -4.38 -6.47 -6.49
C PHE A 210 -5.50 -5.91 -7.36
N GLU A 211 -6.49 -6.73 -7.70
CA GLU A 211 -7.64 -6.33 -8.53
C GLU A 211 -8.43 -5.20 -7.88
N GLU A 212 -8.66 -5.28 -6.56
CA GLU A 212 -9.38 -4.25 -5.82
C GLU A 212 -8.66 -2.89 -5.86
N VAL A 213 -7.34 -2.87 -5.60
CA VAL A 213 -6.55 -1.63 -5.68
C VAL A 213 -6.47 -1.11 -7.11
N ARG A 214 -6.32 -2.00 -8.10
CA ARG A 214 -6.30 -1.63 -9.52
C ARG A 214 -7.60 -0.97 -9.95
N ASP A 215 -8.74 -1.48 -9.51
CA ASP A 215 -10.06 -0.92 -9.82
C ASP A 215 -10.28 0.45 -9.16
N TYR A 216 -9.69 0.69 -7.98
CA TYR A 216 -9.75 1.99 -7.32
C TYR A 216 -8.88 3.05 -7.98
N TYR A 217 -7.78 2.65 -8.62
CA TYR A 217 -6.81 3.57 -9.22
C TYR A 217 -7.43 4.63 -10.15
N PRO A 218 -8.23 4.28 -11.19
CA PRO A 218 -8.84 5.29 -12.06
C PRO A 218 -9.81 6.21 -11.31
N ILE A 219 -10.59 5.67 -10.36
CA ILE A 219 -11.54 6.46 -9.58
C ILE A 219 -10.80 7.49 -8.72
N VAL A 220 -9.72 7.08 -8.06
CA VAL A 220 -8.88 7.95 -7.22
C VAL A 220 -8.22 9.03 -8.06
N TYR A 221 -7.71 8.69 -9.25
CA TYR A 221 -7.11 9.66 -10.14
C TYR A 221 -8.13 10.70 -10.64
N GLY A 222 -9.32 10.26 -11.04
CA GLY A 222 -10.40 11.16 -11.44
C GLY A 222 -10.90 12.05 -10.31
N LEU A 223 -10.95 11.56 -9.07
CA LEU A 223 -11.26 12.39 -7.89
C LEU A 223 -10.18 13.47 -7.63
N ILE A 224 -8.90 13.13 -7.85
CA ILE A 224 -7.77 14.04 -7.64
C ILE A 224 -7.74 15.14 -8.71
N ASN A 225 -8.08 14.80 -9.96
CA ASN A 225 -8.12 15.74 -11.09
C ASN A 225 -9.44 16.51 -11.21
N GLU A 226 -10.39 16.27 -10.30
CA GLU A 226 -11.74 16.86 -10.35
C GLU A 226 -12.56 16.40 -11.59
N ASP A 227 -12.15 15.31 -12.25
CA ASP A 227 -12.90 14.64 -13.33
C ASP A 227 -14.09 13.83 -12.81
N ILE A 228 -14.07 13.46 -11.53
CA ILE A 228 -15.13 12.71 -10.83
C ILE A 228 -15.54 13.51 -9.60
N ASP A 229 -16.85 13.77 -9.43
CA ASP A 229 -17.38 14.36 -8.21
C ASP A 229 -17.60 13.27 -7.13
N LEU A 230 -17.56 13.67 -5.86
CA LEU A 230 -17.92 12.82 -4.72
C LEU A 230 -19.34 12.28 -4.81
N VAL A 231 -20.25 13.01 -5.46
CA VAL A 231 -21.62 12.55 -5.74
C VAL A 231 -21.59 11.35 -6.68
N ASP A 232 -20.77 11.40 -7.73
CA ASP A 232 -20.59 10.28 -8.66
C ASP A 232 -20.00 9.06 -7.93
N LEU A 233 -19.11 9.27 -6.97
CA LEU A 233 -18.56 8.19 -6.12
C LEU A 233 -19.66 7.50 -5.30
N VAL A 234 -20.62 8.25 -4.76
CA VAL A 234 -21.79 7.69 -4.05
C VAL A 234 -22.68 6.89 -5.00
N ASP A 235 -22.89 7.37 -6.22
CA ASP A 235 -23.69 6.66 -7.24
C ASP A 235 -23.02 5.37 -7.73
N ILE A 236 -21.69 5.39 -7.91
CA ILE A 236 -20.86 4.20 -8.15
C ILE A 236 -20.99 3.22 -7.00
N ALA A 237 -20.93 3.70 -5.76
CA ALA A 237 -21.10 2.89 -4.57
C ALA A 237 -22.52 2.29 -4.48
N GLN A 238 -23.54 2.95 -5.01
CA GLN A 238 -24.91 2.44 -5.04
C GLN A 238 -25.16 1.41 -6.16
N GLY A 239 -24.22 1.23 -7.10
CA GLY A 239 -24.28 0.21 -8.14
C GLY A 239 -25.09 0.66 -9.37
N ASN A 240 -25.11 1.96 -9.65
CA ASN A 240 -25.73 2.51 -10.85
C ASN A 240 -24.83 2.21 -12.06
N GLY A 241 -24.94 0.99 -12.62
CA GLY A 241 -23.96 0.41 -13.56
C GLY A 241 -23.69 1.20 -14.85
N ILE A 242 -24.58 2.12 -15.24
CA ILE A 242 -24.36 3.04 -16.39
C ILE A 242 -23.36 4.14 -16.02
N LEU A 243 -23.49 4.73 -14.83
CA LEU A 243 -22.54 5.72 -14.30
C LEU A 243 -21.22 5.05 -13.93
N GLU A 244 -21.25 3.85 -13.33
CA GLU A 244 -20.03 3.09 -12.99
C GLU A 244 -19.15 2.85 -14.22
N ASN A 245 -19.72 2.36 -15.32
CA ASN A 245 -18.97 2.14 -16.56
C ASN A 245 -18.56 3.46 -17.23
N THR A 246 -19.42 4.48 -17.21
CA THR A 246 -19.10 5.78 -17.83
C THR A 246 -17.99 6.48 -17.09
N VAL A 247 -18.03 6.51 -15.76
CA VAL A 247 -16.99 7.10 -14.92
C VAL A 247 -15.67 6.33 -15.03
N LEU A 248 -15.71 4.98 -15.03
CA LEU A 248 -14.49 4.19 -15.28
C LEU A 248 -13.90 4.51 -16.66
N LEU A 249 -14.73 4.58 -17.70
CA LEU A 249 -14.28 4.90 -19.06
C LEU A 249 -13.73 6.32 -19.15
N THR A 250 -14.39 7.30 -18.53
CA THR A 250 -13.93 8.70 -18.49
C THR A 250 -12.60 8.81 -17.75
N ALA A 251 -12.47 8.17 -16.59
CA ALA A 251 -11.23 8.16 -15.81
C ALA A 251 -10.09 7.41 -16.53
N LEU A 252 -10.38 6.30 -17.21
CA LEU A 252 -9.42 5.59 -18.05
C LEU A 252 -9.03 6.40 -19.30
N SER A 253 -9.96 7.20 -19.85
CA SER A 253 -9.63 8.12 -20.95
C SER A 253 -8.80 9.32 -20.47
N ALA A 254 -9.10 9.88 -19.30
CA ALA A 254 -8.37 11.00 -18.71
C ALA A 254 -6.96 10.60 -18.26
N SER A 255 -6.79 9.41 -17.69
CA SER A 255 -5.46 8.85 -17.33
C SER A 255 -4.61 8.46 -18.54
N ASN A 256 -5.20 8.33 -19.73
CA ASN A 256 -4.47 8.16 -21.00
C ASN A 256 -4.12 9.49 -21.68
N VAL A 257 -4.56 10.63 -21.16
CA VAL A 257 -4.25 11.96 -21.71
C VAL A 257 -3.27 12.67 -20.76
N GLU A 258 -2.10 13.02 -21.32
CA GLU A 258 -0.96 13.73 -20.69
C GLU A 258 -0.14 12.89 -19.70
N THR A 259 0.77 12.04 -20.17
CA THR A 259 2.15 12.47 -20.51
C THR A 259 2.58 13.77 -19.83
N ILE A 260 2.80 13.73 -18.52
CA ILE A 260 3.71 14.69 -17.90
C ILE A 260 5.12 14.32 -18.39
N ILE A 261 5.55 15.03 -19.43
CA ILE A 261 6.96 15.14 -19.81
C ILE A 261 7.65 15.79 -18.60
N LEU A 262 8.49 15.02 -17.90
CA LEU A 262 9.45 15.55 -16.95
C LEU A 262 10.74 15.81 -17.72
N GLU A 263 11.08 17.08 -17.91
CA GLU A 263 12.48 17.52 -18.03
C GLU A 263 13.18 17.42 -16.67
#